data_AF-A0A257WQG7-F1
#
_entry.id   AF-A0A257WQG7-F1
#
_cell.length_a   1.000
_cell.length_b   1.000
_cell.length_c   1.000
_cell.angle_alpha   90.00
_cell.angle_beta   90.00
_cell.angle_gamma   90.00
#
_symmetry.space_group_name_H-M   'P 1'
#
loop_
_entity.id
_entity.type
_entity.pdbx_description
1 polymer ?
#
loop_
_entity_poly.entity_id
_entity_poly.type
_entity_poly.pdbx_seq_one_letter_code
_entity_poly.pdbx_strand_id
1 'polypeptide(L)'
;MPGSILQANVDNTQPVAYGLEDKVDVFFNDSPVFKLAPEAMARGVKPVAWFGSSPLRSGWAWGEKYLEGGVAVAEVPVGEGKLMMMGPEITFRAQPHGTYKLLFNSLFLSTATMQK
;
A
#
# COMPACT_ATOMS: atom_id res chain seq x y z
N MET A 1 -14.64 2.54 -7.21
CA MET A 1 -15.60 1.70 -6.44
C MET A 1 -15.95 2.44 -5.17
N PRO A 2 -17.21 2.42 -4.73
CA PRO A 2 -17.63 3.11 -3.51
C PRO A 2 -16.93 2.57 -2.27
N GLY A 3 -16.98 3.34 -1.18
CA GLY A 3 -16.43 3.01 0.14
C GLY A 3 -16.62 1.54 0.53
N SER A 4 -15.52 0.80 0.56
CA SER A 4 -15.47 -0.63 0.86
C SER A 4 -14.21 -0.99 1.64
N ILE A 5 -14.27 -2.10 2.37
CA ILE A 5 -13.10 -2.71 2.99
C ILE A 5 -12.56 -3.77 2.04
N LEU A 6 -11.33 -3.58 1.60
CA LEU A 6 -10.61 -4.49 0.73
C LEU A 6 -9.41 -5.08 1.47
N GLN A 7 -9.03 -6.30 1.14
CA GLN A 7 -7.81 -6.93 1.64
C GLN A 7 -6.70 -6.85 0.59
N ALA A 8 -5.55 -6.34 1.00
CA ALA A 8 -4.32 -6.35 0.21
C ALA A 8 -3.33 -7.35 0.82
N ASN A 9 -2.54 -8.00 -0.04
CA ASN A 9 -1.33 -8.69 0.40
C ASN A 9 -0.25 -7.65 0.68
N VAL A 10 0.67 -7.97 1.60
CA VAL A 10 1.71 -7.06 2.07
C VAL A 10 3.05 -7.81 2.11
N ASP A 11 4.09 -7.17 1.59
CA ASP A 11 5.46 -7.58 1.86
C ASP A 11 5.95 -6.94 3.18
N ASN A 12 5.72 -7.64 4.29
CA ASN A 12 6.08 -7.16 5.62
C ASN A 12 7.58 -7.27 5.95
N THR A 13 8.41 -7.73 5.01
CA THR A 13 9.87 -7.68 5.13
C THR A 13 10.42 -6.27 4.86
N GLN A 14 9.62 -5.40 4.22
CA GLN A 14 10.00 -4.03 3.96
C GLN A 14 9.81 -3.14 5.20
N PRO A 15 10.76 -2.24 5.53
CA PRO A 15 10.69 -1.42 6.74
C PRO A 15 9.40 -0.59 6.87
N VAL A 16 8.85 -0.11 5.75
CA VAL A 16 7.59 0.66 5.74
C VAL A 16 6.38 -0.18 6.20
N ALA A 17 6.43 -1.49 6.01
CA ALA A 17 5.40 -2.44 6.42
C ALA A 17 5.71 -3.14 7.75
N TYR A 18 6.72 -2.68 8.50
CA TYR A 18 7.09 -3.29 9.78
C TYR A 18 5.90 -3.35 10.75
N GLY A 19 5.68 -4.54 11.32
CA GLY A 19 4.56 -4.83 12.24
C GLY A 19 3.20 -5.05 11.57
N LEU A 20 3.13 -5.09 10.24
CA LEU A 20 1.99 -5.62 9.50
C LEU A 20 2.09 -7.15 9.34
N GLU A 21 0.94 -7.80 9.24
CA GLU A 21 0.86 -9.19 8.77
C GLU A 21 1.09 -9.25 7.24
N ASP A 22 1.08 -10.46 6.66
CA ASP A 22 1.19 -10.67 5.21
C ASP A 22 -0.06 -10.18 4.44
N LYS A 23 -1.11 -9.79 5.17
CA LYS A 23 -2.34 -9.20 4.65
C LYS A 23 -2.79 -8.04 5.52
N VAL A 24 -3.43 -7.06 4.90
CA VAL A 24 -4.01 -5.92 5.60
C VAL A 24 -5.35 -5.53 4.98
N ASP A 25 -6.34 -5.28 5.83
CA ASP A 25 -7.62 -4.72 5.41
C ASP A 25 -7.48 -3.19 5.32
N VAL A 26 -7.87 -2.63 4.17
CA VAL A 26 -7.74 -1.21 3.81
C VAL A 26 -9.11 -0.62 3.49
N PHE A 27 -9.28 0.67 3.80
CA PHE A 27 -10.44 1.42 3.33
C PHE A 27 -10.17 1.92 1.90
N PHE A 28 -11.07 1.58 0.98
CA PHE A 28 -10.98 1.94 -0.42
C PHE A 28 -12.21 2.76 -0.81
N ASN A 29 -12.01 3.95 -1.38
CA ASN A 29 -13.11 4.78 -1.86
C ASN A 29 -12.66 5.59 -3.07
N ASP A 30 -12.94 5.07 -4.27
CA ASP A 30 -12.42 5.62 -5.54
C ASP A 30 -10.91 5.91 -5.51
N SER A 31 -10.20 5.14 -4.68
CA SER A 31 -8.78 5.28 -4.41
C SER A 31 -7.95 4.81 -5.61
N PRO A 32 -6.80 5.43 -5.90
CA PRO A 32 -5.95 5.00 -7.00
C PRO A 32 -5.32 3.63 -6.73
N VAL A 33 -5.15 2.86 -7.80
CA VAL A 33 -4.42 1.58 -7.81
C VAL A 33 -3.43 1.63 -8.95
N PHE A 34 -2.19 1.24 -8.67
CA PHE A 34 -1.08 1.44 -9.58
C PHE A 34 -0.73 0.16 -10.34
N LYS A 35 -0.36 0.32 -11.60
CA LYS A 35 0.32 -0.73 -12.36
C LYS A 35 1.77 -0.31 -12.56
N LEU A 36 2.69 -1.11 -12.03
CA LEU A 36 4.12 -0.84 -12.20
C LEU A 36 4.54 -1.19 -13.63
N ALA A 37 5.28 -0.28 -14.27
CA ALA A 37 5.90 -0.55 -15.56
C ALA A 37 6.95 -1.67 -15.42
N PRO A 38 7.21 -2.48 -16.47
CA PRO A 38 8.16 -3.60 -16.40
C PRO A 38 9.54 -3.21 -15.87
N GLU A 39 10.01 -2.01 -16.21
CA GLU A 39 11.31 -1.49 -15.80
C GLU A 39 11.29 -0.75 -14.44
N ALA A 40 10.12 -0.58 -13.80
CA ALA A 40 9.99 0.15 -12.55
C ALA A 40 10.80 -0.51 -11.42
N MET A 41 10.76 -1.84 -11.33
CA MET A 41 11.55 -2.60 -10.34
C MET A 41 13.06 -2.42 -10.55
N ALA A 42 13.51 -2.40 -11.81
CA ALA A 42 14.92 -2.14 -12.14
C ALA A 42 15.36 -0.73 -11.74
N ARG A 43 14.43 0.24 -11.72
CA ARG A 43 14.64 1.60 -11.18
C ARG A 43 14.48 1.69 -9.66
N GLY A 44 14.31 0.57 -8.97
CA GLY A 44 14.23 0.50 -7.51
C GLY A 44 12.83 0.75 -6.92
N VAL A 45 11.77 0.80 -7.74
CA VAL A 45 10.40 0.85 -7.22
C VAL A 45 10.05 -0.47 -6.56
N LYS A 46 9.57 -0.42 -5.32
CA LYS A 46 9.21 -1.60 -4.53
C LYS A 46 7.71 -1.60 -4.24
N PRO A 47 6.94 -2.58 -4.74
CA PRO A 47 5.57 -2.77 -4.29
C PRO A 47 5.59 -3.22 -2.82
N VAL A 48 4.80 -2.57 -1.98
CA VAL A 48 4.67 -2.85 -0.54
C VAL A 48 3.38 -3.63 -0.30
N ALA A 49 2.30 -3.24 -0.97
CA ALA A 49 1.01 -3.91 -0.88
C ALA A 49 0.30 -3.97 -2.23
N TRP A 50 -0.42 -5.06 -2.51
CA TRP A 50 -1.13 -5.27 -3.77
C TRP A 50 -2.41 -6.11 -3.57
N PHE A 51 -3.38 -5.95 -4.45
CA PHE A 51 -4.64 -6.70 -4.37
C PHE A 51 -4.51 -8.08 -5.02
N GLY A 52 -5.11 -9.09 -4.38
CA GLY A 52 -5.30 -10.42 -4.96
C GLY A 52 -6.56 -10.48 -5.85
N SER A 53 -6.99 -11.70 -6.19
CA SER A 53 -8.13 -11.95 -7.08
C SER A 53 -9.51 -11.69 -6.47
N SER A 54 -9.65 -11.76 -5.15
CA SER A 54 -10.91 -11.51 -4.43
C SER A 54 -10.67 -10.65 -3.19
N PRO A 55 -10.41 -9.34 -3.38
CA PRO A 55 -10.03 -8.45 -2.29
C PRO A 55 -11.22 -8.01 -1.42
N LEU A 56 -12.48 -8.10 -1.86
CA LEU A 56 -13.61 -7.60 -1.07
C LEU A 56 -13.75 -8.32 0.29
N ARG A 57 -13.79 -7.53 1.36
CA ARG A 57 -14.08 -8.01 2.73
C ARG A 57 -15.45 -7.53 3.22
N SER A 58 -15.81 -6.29 2.90
CA SER A 58 -17.10 -5.69 3.25
C SER A 58 -17.40 -4.49 2.35
N GLY A 59 -18.67 -4.26 2.03
CA GLY A 59 -19.11 -3.18 1.15
C GLY A 59 -19.47 -3.65 -0.25
N TRP A 60 -19.22 -2.81 -1.25
CA TRP A 60 -19.65 -2.99 -2.63
C TRP A 60 -18.48 -2.77 -3.59
N ALA A 61 -18.02 -3.85 -4.24
CA ALA A 61 -16.88 -3.79 -5.14
C ALA A 61 -17.21 -4.27 -6.57
N TRP A 62 -18.19 -3.61 -7.20
CA TRP A 62 -18.40 -3.77 -8.64
C TRP A 62 -17.16 -3.33 -9.41
N GLY A 63 -16.47 -4.30 -10.01
CA GLY A 63 -15.21 -4.08 -10.72
C GLY A 63 -13.96 -4.50 -9.96
N GLU A 64 -14.06 -5.20 -8.82
CA GLU A 64 -12.87 -5.65 -8.06
C GLU A 64 -11.88 -6.47 -8.87
N LYS A 65 -12.35 -7.17 -9.91
CA LYS A 65 -11.50 -7.90 -10.87
C LYS A 65 -10.44 -7.02 -11.56
N TYR A 66 -10.68 -5.72 -11.68
CA TYR A 66 -9.71 -4.79 -12.26
C TYR A 66 -8.58 -4.41 -11.28
N LEU A 67 -8.74 -4.76 -10.00
CA LEU A 67 -7.73 -4.53 -8.99
C LEU A 67 -6.72 -5.67 -8.91
N GLU A 68 -7.02 -6.85 -9.44
CA GLU A 68 -6.15 -8.03 -9.32
C GLU A 68 -4.73 -7.75 -9.83
N GLY A 69 -3.74 -7.96 -8.96
CA GLY A 69 -2.32 -7.66 -9.24
C GLY A 69 -1.98 -6.17 -9.20
N GLY A 70 -2.96 -5.30 -8.98
CA GLY A 70 -2.77 -3.86 -8.83
C GLY A 70 -2.08 -3.52 -7.50
N VAL A 71 -1.11 -2.62 -7.57
CA VAL A 71 -0.32 -2.17 -6.42
C VAL A 71 -1.08 -1.08 -5.67
N ALA A 72 -1.34 -1.33 -4.39
CA ALA A 72 -2.03 -0.41 -3.49
C ALA A 72 -1.05 0.53 -2.78
N VAL A 73 0.16 0.04 -2.46
CA VAL A 73 1.21 0.82 -1.78
C VAL A 73 2.56 0.50 -2.41
N ALA A 74 3.39 1.52 -2.66
CA ALA A 74 4.75 1.36 -3.18
C ALA A 74 5.73 2.38 -2.58
N GLU A 75 6.98 1.96 -2.43
CA GLU A 75 8.14 2.83 -2.18
C GLU A 75 8.82 3.14 -3.52
N VAL A 76 9.02 4.43 -3.82
CA VAL A 76 9.62 4.89 -5.08
C VAL A 76 10.85 5.76 -4.76
N PRO A 77 12.05 5.45 -5.27
CA PRO A 77 13.19 6.34 -5.14
C PRO A 77 12.98 7.60 -6.00
N VAL A 78 13.17 8.78 -5.40
CA VAL A 78 13.07 10.08 -6.08
C VAL A 78 14.22 10.97 -5.63
N GLY A 79 15.17 11.24 -6.53
CA GLY A 79 16.40 11.96 -6.20
C GLY A 79 17.18 11.23 -5.10
N GLU A 80 17.53 11.96 -4.03
CA GLU A 80 18.20 11.41 -2.84
C GLU A 80 17.21 10.81 -1.82
N GLY A 81 15.91 10.94 -2.06
CA GLY A 81 14.86 10.54 -1.14
C GLY A 81 13.98 9.41 -1.64
N LYS A 82 12.88 9.20 -0.91
CA LYS A 82 11.86 8.20 -1.23
C LYS A 82 10.47 8.85 -1.20
N LEU A 83 9.66 8.52 -2.20
CA LEU A 83 8.24 8.80 -2.25
C LEU A 83 7.48 7.55 -1.82
N MET A 84 6.60 7.69 -0.83
CA MET A 84 5.68 6.63 -0.42
C MET A 84 4.34 6.87 -1.13
N MET A 85 4.01 6.00 -2.09
CA MET A 85 2.74 6.04 -2.80
C MET A 85 1.75 5.16 -2.05
N MET A 86 0.65 5.75 -1.57
CA MET A 86 -0.39 5.07 -0.81
C MET A 86 -1.73 5.37 -1.48
N GLY A 87 -2.29 4.35 -2.15
CA GLY A 87 -3.56 4.48 -2.84
C GLY A 87 -4.76 4.48 -1.89
N PRO A 88 -4.92 3.45 -1.04
CA PRO A 88 -6.03 3.38 -0.09
C PRO A 88 -6.04 4.53 0.92
N GLU A 89 -7.21 4.78 1.51
CA GLU A 89 -7.41 5.82 2.53
C GLU A 89 -6.86 5.35 3.89
N ILE A 90 -5.55 5.31 4.05
CA ILE A 90 -4.86 4.66 5.18
C ILE A 90 -5.11 5.31 6.55
N THR A 91 -5.70 6.50 6.60
CA THR A 91 -6.09 7.23 7.82
C THR A 91 -7.58 7.58 7.87
N PHE A 92 -8.41 6.94 7.03
CA PHE A 92 -9.82 7.29 6.86
C PHE A 92 -10.55 7.41 8.20
N ARG A 93 -10.96 8.65 8.55
CA ARG A 93 -11.73 8.98 9.76
C ARG A 93 -11.17 8.43 11.07
N ALA A 94 -9.86 8.20 11.10
CA ALA A 94 -9.20 7.54 12.22
C ALA A 94 -9.81 6.15 12.59
N GLN A 95 -10.24 5.35 11.61
CA GLN A 95 -10.79 3.99 11.84
C GLN A 95 -9.88 2.83 11.41
N PRO A 96 -9.13 2.87 10.28
CA PRO A 96 -8.35 1.73 9.82
C PRO A 96 -7.01 1.65 10.57
N HIS A 97 -7.05 1.25 11.84
CA HIS A 97 -5.86 1.19 12.70
C HIS A 97 -4.78 0.25 12.15
N GLY A 98 -5.19 -0.78 11.39
CA GLY A 98 -4.28 -1.69 10.71
C GLY A 98 -3.32 -0.98 9.75
N THR A 99 -3.77 0.06 9.05
CA THR A 99 -2.97 0.76 8.03
C THR A 99 -2.15 1.93 8.57
N TYR A 100 -2.33 2.34 9.83
CA TYR A 100 -1.55 3.44 10.41
C TYR A 100 -0.06 3.17 10.45
N LYS A 101 0.33 1.89 10.55
CA LYS A 101 1.74 1.51 10.53
C LYS A 101 2.43 2.01 9.25
N LEU A 102 1.74 1.97 8.11
CA LEU A 102 2.28 2.51 6.85
C LEU A 102 2.64 4.00 6.97
N LEU A 103 1.76 4.81 7.58
CA LEU A 103 2.01 6.24 7.79
C LEU A 103 3.16 6.47 8.79
N PHE A 104 3.05 5.89 9.98
CA PHE A 104 4.02 6.15 11.05
C PHE A 104 5.39 5.58 10.74
N ASN A 105 5.48 4.39 10.14
CA ASN A 105 6.75 3.84 9.68
C ASN A 105 7.36 4.73 8.59
N SER A 106 6.55 5.27 7.67
CA SER A 106 7.06 6.20 6.64
C SER A 106 7.64 7.47 7.26
N LEU A 107 6.94 8.06 8.24
CA LEU A 107 7.42 9.23 8.97
C LEU A 107 8.70 8.93 9.73
N PHE A 108 8.76 7.79 10.43
CA PHE A 108 9.96 7.36 11.14
C PHE A 108 11.14 7.18 10.19
N LEU A 109 10.94 6.45 9.09
CA LEU A 109 11.96 6.19 8.07
C LEU A 109 12.45 7.46 7.37
N SER A 110 11.65 8.52 7.29
CA SER A 110 12.07 9.80 6.71
C SER A 110 13.25 10.46 7.45
N THR A 111 13.46 10.09 8.71
CA THR A 111 14.56 10.58 9.55
C THR A 111 15.63 9.52 9.80
N ALA A 112 15.38 8.27 9.39
CA ALA A 112 16.27 7.16 9.65
C ALA A 112 17.52 7.26 8.76
N THR A 113 18.69 7.12 9.38
CA THR A 113 19.95 6.98 8.66
C THR A 113 20.24 5.51 8.44
N MET A 114 20.62 5.12 7.22
CA MET A 114 21.11 3.76 6.96
C MET A 114 22.32 3.49 7.87
N GLN A 115 22.27 2.46 8.72
CA GLN A 115 23.47 1.95 9.35
C GLN A 115 24.39 1.39 8.26
N LYS A 116 25.62 1.89 8.22
CA LYS A 116 26.69 1.43 7.32
C LYS A 116 27.14 0.02 7.69
#